data_AF-A0A2E7FLE3-F1
#
_entry.id   AF-A0A2E7FLE3-F1
#
_cell.length_a   1.000
_cell.length_b   1.000
_cell.length_c   1.000
_cell.angle_alpha   90.00
_cell.angle_beta   90.00
_cell.angle_gamma   90.00
#
_symmetry.space_group_name_H-M   'P 1'
#
loop_
_entity.id
_entity.type
_entity.pdbx_description
1 polymer ?
#
loop_
_entity_poly.entity_id
_entity_poly.type
_entity_poly.pdbx_seq_one_letter_code
_entity_poly.pdbx_strand_id
1 'polypeptide(L)'
;MNPPKFRLSTACIATQAVLLAVIFVNTSQGQTSLSITHAQLADQMKGGLVGQLFGNLNGLVHEMTYIDEPGSVQSYTPDLSDGAWTNDDTDIEWVYIHAMEQSDRLYLAPEYIMKLWKDHIVDRTFFATGYSKRLMEIGIQPPLSGNRVLNPFAEFNIAGHFLSESFGMIAPGLPKTAGRIGLHYTTVCIDGEPAQMTQFFTAIYAMAFFETDIEQLLDVGLASVDPTSRFYEVIQTTRLMVAENPNDWRKMRRLLKDRYSKHNGELRDRNGYELNGAATVAALLYGQGDLSESLRLAFNFGWDADNSAASVGTILGIMKGYQWMEDQGWKVKDVYYNITRLNMPLNETLTGFADRLTHLAVKTLVEEGKATVHEGRQGKTYTYKREVPANLLPVYAMDRQRDWMKIPLNFEIDRLLTSPGSKEDKARAVYFALAAGTAMDFRRKYPDAWETAVQDFRQFPRLGALILRAEDRGIAGATALRKSANDMGIEFVELPRILGPQRWRP
;
A
#
# COMPACT_ATOMS: atom_id res chain seq x y z
N MET A 1 64.94 -58.42 29.29
CA MET A 1 64.69 -57.37 30.29
C MET A 1 63.20 -57.05 30.27
N ASN A 2 62.59 -56.87 31.45
CA ASN A 2 61.19 -56.47 31.68
C ASN A 2 61.15 -54.98 32.12
N PRO A 3 59.97 -54.35 32.31
CA PRO A 3 58.69 -54.44 31.59
C PRO A 3 58.42 -53.00 31.02
N PRO A 4 57.34 -52.21 31.26
CA PRO A 4 55.90 -52.44 31.49
C PRO A 4 55.11 -52.35 30.15
N LYS A 5 53.78 -52.52 29.98
CA LYS A 5 52.56 -52.68 30.81
C LYS A 5 51.80 -51.43 31.30
N PHE A 6 50.46 -51.60 31.32
CA PHE A 6 49.37 -50.75 31.84
C PHE A 6 48.89 -49.61 30.91
N ARG A 7 47.57 -49.35 30.76
CA ARG A 7 46.35 -49.95 31.36
C ARG A 7 45.18 -49.90 30.37
N LEU A 8 44.29 -50.90 30.41
CA LEU A 8 42.88 -50.69 30.05
C LEU A 8 42.18 -49.99 31.23
N SER A 9 41.32 -49.02 30.92
CA SER A 9 40.30 -48.53 31.85
C SER A 9 38.95 -48.51 31.13
N THR A 10 38.02 -49.32 31.61
CA THR A 10 36.59 -49.30 31.27
C THR A 10 35.90 -48.07 31.88
N ALA A 11 34.69 -47.75 31.38
CA ALA A 11 33.82 -46.61 31.71
C ALA A 11 34.32 -45.25 31.16
N CYS A 12 33.56 -44.50 30.35
CA CYS A 12 32.12 -44.25 30.48
C CYS A 12 31.32 -44.34 29.17
N ILE A 13 30.03 -44.61 29.32
CA ILE A 13 29.02 -44.41 28.28
C ILE A 13 28.77 -42.89 28.16
N ALA A 14 28.98 -42.33 26.98
CA ALA A 14 28.47 -41.02 26.59
C ALA A 14 28.22 -41.02 25.07
N THR A 15 27.04 -41.50 24.67
CA THR A 15 26.51 -41.36 23.31
C THR A 15 26.25 -39.88 23.02
N GLN A 16 27.28 -39.16 22.58
CA GLN A 16 27.07 -37.91 21.86
C GLN A 16 26.65 -38.24 20.43
N ALA A 17 25.34 -38.26 20.22
CA ALA A 17 24.77 -38.14 18.89
C ALA A 17 25.20 -36.79 18.31
N VAL A 18 26.19 -36.81 17.40
CA VAL A 18 26.48 -35.65 16.55
C VAL A 18 25.26 -35.47 15.66
N LEU A 19 24.39 -34.54 16.04
CA LEU A 19 23.31 -34.08 15.20
C LEU A 19 23.95 -33.36 14.00
N LEU A 20 24.20 -34.10 12.93
CA LEU A 20 24.49 -33.54 11.62
C LEU A 20 23.23 -32.79 11.18
N ALA A 21 23.16 -31.51 11.53
CA ALA A 21 22.29 -30.56 10.90
C ALA A 21 22.68 -30.52 9.42
N VAL A 22 21.95 -31.27 8.60
CA VAL A 22 22.08 -31.20 7.15
C VAL A 22 21.54 -29.85 6.73
N ILE A 23 22.44 -28.86 6.67
CA ILE A 23 22.18 -27.58 6.02
C ILE A 23 22.02 -27.89 4.53
N PHE A 24 20.77 -28.07 4.11
CA PHE A 24 20.41 -28.04 2.70
C PHE A 24 20.64 -26.61 2.20
N VAL A 25 21.85 -26.34 1.72
CA VAL A 25 22.11 -25.24 0.79
C VAL A 25 21.43 -25.60 -0.53
N ASN A 26 20.11 -25.39 -0.60
CA ASN A 26 19.35 -25.51 -1.83
C ASN A 26 19.72 -24.34 -2.73
N THR A 27 20.73 -24.55 -3.59
CA THR A 27 20.94 -23.73 -4.78
C THR A 27 19.64 -23.71 -5.58
N SER A 28 19.00 -22.55 -5.67
CA SER A 28 17.58 -22.40 -6.01
C SER A 28 17.28 -22.50 -7.52
N GLN A 29 17.55 -23.68 -8.10
CA GLN A 29 16.97 -24.13 -9.36
C GLN A 29 16.22 -25.45 -9.13
N GLY A 30 14.92 -25.40 -8.82
CA GLY A 30 14.11 -26.64 -8.81
C GLY A 30 12.75 -26.61 -8.10
N GLN A 31 12.55 -25.83 -7.04
CA GLN A 31 11.25 -25.84 -6.32
C GLN A 31 10.20 -24.99 -7.03
N THR A 32 9.48 -25.64 -7.95
CA THR A 32 8.30 -25.10 -8.62
C THR A 32 7.04 -25.14 -7.74
N SER A 33 7.05 -25.91 -6.65
CA SER A 33 5.92 -26.04 -5.72
C SER A 33 6.27 -25.48 -4.34
N LEU A 34 5.33 -24.75 -3.77
CA LEU A 34 5.33 -24.28 -2.38
C LEU A 34 4.35 -25.12 -1.57
N SER A 35 4.57 -25.16 -0.26
CA SER A 35 3.65 -25.75 0.71
C SER A 35 3.66 -24.92 2.00
N ILE A 36 2.49 -24.66 2.57
CA ILE A 36 2.34 -23.94 3.85
C ILE A 36 1.25 -24.60 4.69
N THR A 37 1.51 -24.74 6.00
CA THR A 37 0.48 -25.23 6.94
C THR A 37 -0.46 -24.09 7.34
N HIS A 38 -1.70 -24.41 7.69
CA HIS A 38 -2.65 -23.40 8.15
C HIS A 38 -2.18 -22.67 9.42
N ALA A 39 -1.50 -23.38 10.34
CA ALA A 39 -0.94 -22.79 11.55
C ALA A 39 0.19 -21.80 11.23
N GLN A 40 1.12 -22.17 10.34
CA GLN A 40 2.17 -21.26 9.88
C GLN A 40 1.59 -20.05 9.15
N LEU A 41 0.60 -20.27 8.27
CA LEU A 41 -0.07 -19.18 7.55
C LEU A 41 -0.70 -18.18 8.53
N ALA A 42 -1.45 -18.65 9.52
CA ALA A 42 -2.10 -17.80 10.53
C ALA A 42 -1.08 -17.02 11.40
N ASP A 43 0.01 -17.68 11.81
CA ASP A 43 1.09 -17.06 12.60
C ASP A 43 1.82 -15.96 11.82
N GLN A 44 2.21 -16.23 10.57
CA GLN A 44 2.83 -15.24 9.69
C GLN A 44 1.85 -14.11 9.30
N MET A 45 0.55 -14.42 9.15
CA MET A 45 -0.48 -13.42 8.88
C MET A 45 -0.64 -12.45 10.06
N LYS A 46 -0.76 -12.97 11.28
CA LYS A 46 -0.85 -12.13 12.49
C LYS A 46 0.46 -11.38 12.74
N GLY A 47 1.61 -11.99 12.42
CA GLY A 47 2.91 -11.36 12.49
C GLY A 47 2.99 -10.14 11.55
N GLY A 48 2.56 -10.30 10.30
CA GLY A 48 2.47 -9.19 9.34
C GLY A 48 1.59 -8.05 9.81
N LEU A 49 0.36 -8.34 10.26
CA LEU A 49 -0.59 -7.33 10.73
C LEU A 49 -0.07 -6.59 11.99
N VAL A 50 0.49 -7.31 12.95
CA VAL A 50 1.03 -6.69 14.18
C VAL A 50 2.29 -5.88 13.85
N GLY A 51 3.13 -6.36 12.93
CA GLY A 51 4.26 -5.62 12.38
C GLY A 51 3.85 -4.31 11.70
N GLN A 52 2.83 -4.34 10.84
CA GLN A 52 2.22 -3.16 10.21
C GLN A 52 1.80 -2.13 11.27
N LEU A 53 1.13 -2.59 12.33
CA LEU A 53 0.60 -1.73 13.39
C LEU A 53 1.68 -1.17 14.32
N PHE A 54 2.77 -1.90 14.57
CA PHE A 54 3.95 -1.34 15.23
C PHE A 54 4.56 -0.20 14.40
N GLY A 55 4.76 -0.43 13.10
CA GLY A 55 5.30 0.59 12.20
C GLY A 55 4.41 1.82 12.08
N ASN A 56 3.12 1.63 11.81
CA ASN A 56 2.14 2.69 11.74
C ASN A 56 2.00 3.43 13.09
N LEU A 57 1.46 2.78 14.11
CA LEU A 57 0.95 3.48 15.30
C LEU A 57 2.06 4.03 16.19
N ASN A 58 3.24 3.38 16.24
CA ASN A 58 4.41 3.97 16.90
C ASN A 58 5.11 5.00 15.97
N GLY A 59 4.97 4.90 14.66
CA GLY A 59 5.51 5.85 13.68
C GLY A 59 4.78 7.20 13.62
N LEU A 60 3.51 7.27 14.04
CA LEU A 60 2.67 8.49 13.97
C LEU A 60 3.26 9.74 14.65
N VAL A 61 4.21 9.58 15.58
CA VAL A 61 4.91 10.72 16.21
C VAL A 61 6.14 11.20 15.43
N HIS A 62 6.47 10.50 14.35
CA HIS A 62 7.57 10.77 13.41
C HIS A 62 7.06 11.20 12.02
N GLU A 63 5.79 10.90 11.69
CA GLU A 63 5.05 11.43 10.52
C GLU A 63 5.37 12.92 10.31
N MET A 64 5.84 13.28 9.12
CA MET A 64 6.17 14.64 8.66
C MET A 64 7.12 15.45 9.58
N THR A 65 7.76 14.81 10.57
CA THR A 65 8.53 15.51 11.61
C THR A 65 9.99 15.75 11.18
N TYR A 66 10.56 14.80 10.42
CA TYR A 66 11.96 14.83 9.98
C TYR A 66 12.03 15.12 8.47
N ILE A 67 11.71 16.36 8.07
CA ILE A 67 11.73 16.80 6.65
C ILE A 67 13.14 17.24 6.22
N ASP A 68 13.80 18.08 7.01
CA ASP A 68 15.09 18.66 6.59
C ASP A 68 16.30 17.83 7.02
N GLU A 69 16.29 17.33 8.25
CA GLU A 69 17.35 16.52 8.87
C GLU A 69 16.85 15.11 9.23
N PRO A 70 17.74 14.11 9.37
CA PRO A 70 17.34 12.78 9.86
C PRO A 70 16.84 12.84 11.31
N GLY A 71 16.02 11.86 11.68
CA GLY A 71 15.54 11.70 13.05
C GLY A 71 16.64 11.42 14.08
N SER A 72 16.23 11.48 15.35
CA SER A 72 17.09 11.31 16.53
C SER A 72 16.73 10.11 17.42
N VAL A 73 15.86 9.19 16.94
CA VAL A 73 15.42 8.00 17.70
C VAL A 73 16.59 7.02 17.85
N GLN A 74 17.16 6.94 19.05
CA GLN A 74 18.37 6.13 19.32
C GLN A 74 18.07 4.65 19.56
N SER A 75 16.89 4.34 20.10
CA SER A 75 16.42 2.99 20.38
C SER A 75 14.91 2.94 20.24
N TYR A 76 14.37 1.78 19.88
CA TYR A 76 12.94 1.53 19.81
C TYR A 76 12.63 0.16 20.41
N THR A 77 11.44 0.02 20.97
CA THR A 77 10.86 -1.22 21.45
C THR A 77 9.40 -1.22 21.00
N PRO A 78 8.95 -2.21 20.22
CA PRO A 78 7.55 -2.33 19.82
C PRO A 78 6.59 -2.38 21.01
N ASP A 79 5.52 -1.57 20.96
CA ASP A 79 4.49 -1.51 22.01
C ASP A 79 3.12 -1.14 21.41
N LEU A 80 2.14 -2.00 21.67
CA LEU A 80 0.70 -1.81 21.42
C LEU A 80 -0.06 -2.14 22.73
N SER A 81 0.45 -1.67 23.87
CA SER A 81 -0.12 -1.99 25.19
C SER A 81 -1.48 -1.34 25.45
N ASP A 82 -1.74 -0.18 24.85
CA ASP A 82 -3.06 0.47 24.84
C ASP A 82 -4.02 -0.17 23.82
N GLY A 83 -3.52 -1.04 22.93
CA GLY A 83 -4.24 -1.61 21.79
C GLY A 83 -4.03 -0.79 20.51
N ALA A 84 -4.47 -1.33 19.38
CA ALA A 84 -4.40 -0.63 18.11
C ALA A 84 -5.70 0.13 17.80
N TRP A 85 -5.66 1.04 16.83
CA TRP A 85 -6.83 1.78 16.35
C TRP A 85 -6.73 2.06 14.85
N THR A 86 -7.86 2.42 14.24
CA THR A 86 -7.93 2.74 12.81
C THR A 86 -7.18 4.03 12.47
N ASN A 87 -6.26 3.93 11.52
CA ASN A 87 -5.56 5.03 10.85
C ASN A 87 -5.64 4.79 9.33
N ASP A 88 -5.40 5.82 8.50
CA ASP A 88 -5.58 5.75 7.05
C ASP A 88 -4.72 4.71 6.32
N ASP A 89 -3.60 4.27 6.89
CA ASP A 89 -2.73 3.18 6.43
C ASP A 89 -3.26 1.76 6.72
N THR A 90 -4.41 1.65 7.39
CA THR A 90 -5.00 0.35 7.79
C THR A 90 -6.51 0.30 7.63
N ASP A 91 -7.19 1.45 7.69
CA ASP A 91 -8.64 1.50 7.86
C ASP A 91 -9.45 1.42 6.57
N ILE A 92 -8.87 1.82 5.42
CA ILE A 92 -9.45 1.62 4.10
C ILE A 92 -9.26 0.15 3.69
N GLU A 93 -8.08 -0.44 3.95
CA GLU A 93 -7.86 -1.88 3.76
C GLU A 93 -8.86 -2.70 4.55
N TRP A 94 -9.05 -2.39 5.84
CA TRP A 94 -9.97 -3.10 6.71
C TRP A 94 -11.44 -3.04 6.23
N VAL A 95 -11.90 -1.90 5.68
CA VAL A 95 -13.22 -1.81 5.01
C VAL A 95 -13.34 -2.79 3.85
N TYR A 96 -12.28 -2.93 3.04
CA TYR A 96 -12.26 -3.89 1.93
C TYR A 96 -12.18 -5.33 2.41
N ILE A 97 -11.27 -5.67 3.32
CA ILE A 97 -11.11 -7.03 3.87
C ILE A 97 -12.41 -7.51 4.53
N HIS A 98 -13.10 -6.64 5.28
CA HIS A 98 -14.40 -6.96 5.85
C HIS A 98 -15.45 -7.22 4.74
N ALA A 99 -15.54 -6.37 3.72
CA ALA A 99 -16.51 -6.55 2.63
C ALA A 99 -16.18 -7.75 1.72
N MET A 100 -14.91 -8.08 1.51
CA MET A 100 -14.43 -9.27 0.78
C MET A 100 -14.88 -10.55 1.48
N GLU A 101 -14.71 -10.63 2.80
CA GLU A 101 -15.18 -11.75 3.61
C GLU A 101 -16.71 -11.84 3.60
N GLN A 102 -17.41 -10.75 3.92
CA GLN A 102 -18.88 -10.75 4.01
C GLN A 102 -19.58 -11.08 2.68
N SER A 103 -18.93 -10.85 1.54
CA SER A 103 -19.45 -11.17 0.21
C SER A 103 -18.83 -12.42 -0.44
N ASP A 104 -17.91 -13.11 0.26
CA ASP A 104 -17.09 -14.23 -0.21
C ASP A 104 -16.42 -13.98 -1.58
N ARG A 105 -15.79 -12.81 -1.75
CA ARG A 105 -15.21 -12.35 -3.03
C ARG A 105 -13.83 -11.73 -2.85
N LEU A 106 -12.87 -12.19 -3.66
CA LEU A 106 -11.54 -11.58 -3.74
C LEU A 106 -11.54 -10.21 -4.44
N TYR A 107 -12.47 -9.99 -5.39
CA TYR A 107 -12.59 -8.76 -6.17
C TYR A 107 -14.00 -8.18 -6.06
N LEU A 108 -14.12 -7.01 -5.43
CA LEU A 108 -15.38 -6.26 -5.31
C LEU A 108 -15.65 -5.42 -6.57
N ALA A 109 -16.89 -5.39 -7.04
CA ALA A 109 -17.25 -4.59 -8.22
C ALA A 109 -17.11 -3.07 -7.96
N PRO A 110 -16.73 -2.24 -8.96
CA PRO A 110 -16.53 -0.79 -8.79
C PRO A 110 -17.72 -0.04 -8.16
N GLU A 111 -18.95 -0.45 -8.49
CA GLU A 111 -20.19 0.09 -7.93
C GLU A 111 -20.29 -0.18 -6.42
N TYR A 112 -19.89 -1.39 -6.00
CA TYR A 112 -19.88 -1.78 -4.60
C TYR A 112 -18.76 -1.10 -3.83
N ILE A 113 -17.56 -0.95 -4.43
CA ILE A 113 -16.47 -0.14 -3.87
C ILE A 113 -16.95 1.30 -3.65
N MET A 114 -17.57 1.93 -4.65
CA MET A 114 -18.13 3.29 -4.52
C MET A 114 -19.19 3.37 -3.41
N LYS A 115 -20.01 2.32 -3.23
CA LYS A 115 -20.99 2.24 -2.13
C LYS A 115 -20.29 2.17 -0.77
N LEU A 116 -19.30 1.30 -0.59
CA LEU A 116 -18.52 1.19 0.65
C LEU A 116 -17.87 2.53 1.03
N TRP A 117 -17.29 3.23 0.05
CA TRP A 117 -16.75 4.57 0.26
C TRP A 117 -17.82 5.57 0.66
N LYS A 118 -19.04 5.51 0.11
CA LYS A 118 -20.16 6.37 0.50
C LYS A 118 -20.65 6.10 1.93
N ASP A 119 -20.73 4.83 2.33
CA ASP A 119 -21.34 4.41 3.60
C ASP A 119 -20.39 4.45 4.81
N HIS A 120 -19.08 4.20 4.60
CA HIS A 120 -18.10 4.00 5.67
C HIS A 120 -17.04 5.11 5.75
N ILE A 121 -16.67 5.73 4.63
CA ILE A 121 -15.55 6.68 4.53
C ILE A 121 -16.09 8.11 4.37
N VAL A 122 -16.29 8.83 5.47
CA VAL A 122 -16.89 10.19 5.47
C VAL A 122 -15.87 11.30 5.67
N ASP A 123 -14.95 11.13 6.63
CA ASP A 123 -13.83 12.04 6.90
C ASP A 123 -12.48 11.29 6.84
N ARG A 124 -11.38 11.99 7.18
CA ARG A 124 -10.03 11.40 7.26
C ARG A 124 -9.64 10.64 6.00
N THR A 125 -9.80 11.37 4.90
CA THR A 125 -9.32 11.04 3.56
C THR A 125 -8.47 12.20 3.09
N PHE A 126 -7.26 11.92 2.63
CA PHE A 126 -6.23 12.90 2.35
C PHE A 126 -5.77 12.78 0.90
N PHE A 127 -5.35 13.89 0.30
CA PHE A 127 -4.71 13.93 -1.03
C PHE A 127 -5.47 13.07 -2.06
N ALA A 128 -4.86 11.99 -2.59
CA ALA A 128 -5.49 11.12 -3.58
C ALA A 128 -6.77 10.43 -3.08
N THR A 129 -6.79 9.87 -1.86
CA THR A 129 -7.98 9.22 -1.29
C THR A 129 -9.11 10.24 -1.09
N GLY A 130 -8.77 11.43 -0.59
CA GLY A 130 -9.70 12.54 -0.43
C GLY A 130 -10.31 13.02 -1.75
N TYR A 131 -9.51 13.01 -2.83
CA TYR A 131 -9.94 13.40 -4.16
C TYR A 131 -10.83 12.32 -4.81
N SER A 132 -10.45 11.05 -4.76
CA SER A 132 -11.26 9.92 -5.23
C SER A 132 -12.64 9.87 -4.57
N LYS A 133 -12.70 10.14 -3.26
CA LYS A 133 -13.98 10.27 -2.53
C LYS A 133 -14.88 11.37 -3.13
N ARG A 134 -14.33 12.51 -3.60
CA ARG A 134 -15.13 13.56 -4.27
C ARG A 134 -15.53 13.17 -5.69
N LEU A 135 -14.67 12.48 -6.44
CA LEU A 135 -15.03 11.95 -7.76
C LEU A 135 -16.18 10.93 -7.67
N MET A 136 -16.20 10.11 -6.62
CA MET A 136 -17.32 9.19 -6.32
C MET A 136 -18.63 9.91 -5.92
N GLU A 137 -18.56 11.12 -5.36
CA GLU A 137 -19.76 11.93 -5.06
C GLU A 137 -20.48 12.36 -6.35
N ILE A 138 -19.75 12.59 -7.45
CA ILE A 138 -20.31 12.77 -8.80
C ILE A 138 -20.38 11.46 -9.62
N GLY A 139 -20.31 10.30 -8.99
CA GLY A 139 -20.52 9.01 -9.65
C GLY A 139 -19.39 8.54 -10.58
N ILE A 140 -18.18 9.08 -10.45
CA ILE A 140 -16.98 8.52 -11.11
C ILE A 140 -16.50 7.34 -10.25
N GLN A 141 -16.56 6.15 -10.82
CA GLN A 141 -16.25 4.88 -10.15
C GLN A 141 -14.77 4.49 -10.35
N PRO A 142 -14.23 3.57 -9.54
CA PRO A 142 -12.94 2.94 -9.81
C PRO A 142 -12.90 2.23 -11.18
N PRO A 143 -11.74 2.12 -11.84
CA PRO A 143 -10.47 2.76 -11.49
C PRO A 143 -10.40 4.24 -11.94
N LEU A 144 -11.44 4.80 -12.58
CA LEU A 144 -11.45 6.20 -13.03
C LEU A 144 -11.32 7.20 -11.87
N SER A 145 -11.74 6.84 -10.66
CA SER A 145 -11.53 7.66 -9.45
C SER A 145 -10.05 7.81 -9.05
N GLY A 146 -9.19 6.85 -9.43
CA GLY A 146 -7.74 6.90 -9.20
C GLY A 146 -6.94 7.28 -10.43
N ASN A 147 -7.54 7.32 -11.62
CA ASN A 147 -6.83 7.65 -12.86
C ASN A 147 -6.21 9.07 -12.82
N ARG A 148 -4.92 9.21 -13.13
CA ARG A 148 -4.19 10.50 -13.00
C ARG A 148 -4.52 11.57 -14.06
N VAL A 149 -5.36 11.28 -15.06
CA VAL A 149 -6.03 12.33 -15.86
C VAL A 149 -7.14 13.00 -15.04
N LEU A 150 -7.82 12.23 -14.19
CA LEU A 150 -8.99 12.63 -13.43
C LEU A 150 -8.67 13.02 -11.97
N ASN A 151 -7.61 12.47 -11.38
CA ASN A 151 -7.17 12.72 -10.00
C ASN A 151 -5.75 13.31 -9.98
N PRO A 152 -5.57 14.62 -9.71
CA PRO A 152 -4.25 15.27 -9.75
C PRO A 152 -3.20 14.74 -8.77
N PHE A 153 -3.62 14.06 -7.70
CA PHE A 153 -2.69 13.50 -6.70
C PHE A 153 -2.19 12.10 -7.09
N ALA A 154 -2.93 11.38 -7.93
CA ALA A 154 -2.72 9.96 -8.21
C ALA A 154 -1.38 9.63 -8.88
N GLU A 155 -0.75 10.59 -9.56
CA GLU A 155 0.54 10.41 -10.24
C GLU A 155 1.72 10.24 -9.27
N PHE A 156 1.61 10.73 -8.03
CA PHE A 156 2.75 10.75 -7.09
C PHE A 156 2.45 10.28 -5.67
N ASN A 157 1.20 10.37 -5.21
CA ASN A 157 0.83 10.09 -3.83
C ASN A 157 1.04 8.60 -3.46
N ILE A 158 1.56 8.36 -2.25
CA ILE A 158 1.94 7.04 -1.75
C ILE A 158 0.77 6.14 -1.29
N ALA A 159 -0.49 6.43 -1.61
CA ALA A 159 -1.58 5.48 -1.33
C ALA A 159 -1.47 4.15 -2.11
N GLY A 160 -0.51 4.03 -3.04
CA GLY A 160 -0.08 2.76 -3.62
C GLY A 160 0.87 1.92 -2.74
N HIS A 161 1.28 2.47 -1.58
CA HIS A 161 2.18 1.89 -0.59
C HIS A 161 1.36 1.39 0.61
N PHE A 162 0.73 2.29 1.39
CA PHE A 162 -0.03 1.99 2.62
C PHE A 162 -1.44 1.40 2.45
N LEU A 163 -1.89 1.18 1.21
CA LEU A 163 -3.15 0.47 0.93
C LEU A 163 -2.87 -0.81 0.15
N SER A 164 -1.73 -1.46 0.42
CA SER A 164 -1.30 -2.66 -0.31
C SER A 164 -0.92 -3.87 0.58
N GLU A 165 -0.66 -3.65 1.87
CA GLU A 165 -0.24 -4.62 2.87
C GLU A 165 -1.19 -5.82 2.93
N SER A 166 -2.45 -5.60 3.31
CA SER A 166 -3.45 -6.66 3.42
C SER A 166 -3.62 -7.42 2.09
N PHE A 167 -3.59 -6.71 0.96
CA PHE A 167 -3.83 -7.29 -0.36
C PHE A 167 -2.66 -8.15 -0.86
N GLY A 168 -1.43 -7.81 -0.49
CA GLY A 168 -0.27 -8.66 -0.73
C GLY A 168 -0.23 -9.86 0.20
N MET A 169 -0.56 -9.66 1.48
CA MET A 169 -0.60 -10.72 2.50
C MET A 169 -1.59 -11.83 2.16
N ILE A 170 -2.75 -11.52 1.60
CA ILE A 170 -3.75 -12.54 1.20
C ILE A 170 -3.39 -13.32 -0.09
N ALA A 171 -2.17 -13.22 -0.60
CA ALA A 171 -1.68 -14.01 -1.74
C ALA A 171 -0.31 -14.68 -1.50
N PRO A 172 -0.10 -15.48 -0.43
CA PRO A 172 1.19 -16.08 -0.11
C PRO A 172 1.76 -16.90 -1.27
N GLY A 173 3.03 -16.67 -1.63
CA GLY A 173 3.73 -17.38 -2.70
C GLY A 173 3.20 -17.11 -4.13
N LEU A 174 2.28 -16.17 -4.30
CA LEU A 174 1.62 -15.82 -5.55
C LEU A 174 1.83 -14.33 -5.93
N PRO A 175 3.08 -13.86 -6.13
CA PRO A 175 3.41 -12.43 -6.26
C PRO A 175 2.66 -11.68 -7.38
N LYS A 176 2.35 -12.33 -8.50
CA LYS A 176 1.57 -11.71 -9.59
C LYS A 176 0.06 -11.68 -9.26
N THR A 177 -0.47 -12.63 -8.52
CA THR A 177 -1.83 -12.56 -7.97
C THR A 177 -1.94 -11.49 -6.90
N ALA A 178 -0.94 -11.36 -6.03
CA ALA A 178 -0.80 -10.28 -5.05
C ALA A 178 -0.88 -8.89 -5.73
N GLY A 179 -0.10 -8.68 -6.79
CA GLY A 179 -0.16 -7.47 -7.61
C GLY A 179 -1.53 -7.22 -8.24
N ARG A 180 -2.24 -8.27 -8.68
CA ARG A 180 -3.58 -8.16 -9.28
C ARG A 180 -4.65 -7.74 -8.24
N ILE A 181 -4.61 -8.33 -7.05
CA ILE A 181 -5.50 -7.95 -5.93
C ILE A 181 -5.17 -6.53 -5.46
N GLY A 182 -3.89 -6.23 -5.20
CA GLY A 182 -3.44 -4.90 -4.78
C GLY A 182 -3.87 -3.80 -5.74
N LEU A 183 -3.59 -3.95 -7.05
CA LEU A 183 -4.00 -2.96 -8.06
C LEU A 183 -5.51 -2.76 -8.12
N HIS A 184 -6.31 -3.81 -7.88
CA HIS A 184 -7.78 -3.70 -7.89
C HIS A 184 -8.30 -2.73 -6.82
N TYR A 185 -7.63 -2.65 -5.66
CA TYR A 185 -8.04 -1.78 -4.55
C TYR A 185 -7.24 -0.47 -4.49
N THR A 186 -5.97 -0.42 -4.91
CA THR A 186 -5.18 0.84 -4.91
C THR A 186 -5.49 1.75 -6.10
N THR A 187 -5.82 1.21 -7.29
CA THR A 187 -6.21 2.03 -8.45
C THR A 187 -7.57 2.73 -8.30
N VAL A 188 -8.25 2.51 -7.18
CA VAL A 188 -9.33 3.37 -6.68
C VAL A 188 -8.83 4.80 -6.43
N CYS A 189 -7.56 4.95 -6.05
CA CYS A 189 -6.95 6.22 -5.62
C CYS A 189 -5.72 6.65 -6.44
N ILE A 190 -4.93 5.72 -6.97
CA ILE A 190 -3.64 6.03 -7.63
C ILE A 190 -3.50 5.46 -9.05
N ASP A 191 -2.50 5.94 -9.82
CA ASP A 191 -2.25 5.52 -11.20
C ASP A 191 -0.81 5.83 -11.63
N GLY A 192 -0.24 5.05 -12.55
CA GLY A 192 1.12 5.22 -13.05
C GLY A 192 2.20 4.74 -12.07
N GLU A 193 2.97 5.68 -11.50
CA GLU A 193 4.17 5.39 -10.70
C GLU A 193 3.84 4.81 -9.30
N PRO A 194 2.89 5.36 -8.51
CA PRO A 194 2.42 4.69 -7.29
C PRO A 194 1.79 3.31 -7.53
N ALA A 195 1.25 3.04 -8.72
CA ALA A 195 0.77 1.70 -9.06
C ALA A 195 1.95 0.71 -9.28
N GLN A 196 3.16 1.19 -9.54
CA GLN A 196 4.37 0.36 -9.48
C GLN A 196 4.75 0.04 -8.04
N MET A 197 4.58 0.97 -7.09
CA MET A 197 4.77 0.67 -5.65
C MET A 197 3.88 -0.49 -5.23
N THR A 198 2.60 -0.47 -5.60
CA THR A 198 1.67 -1.54 -5.26
C THR A 198 2.15 -2.89 -5.78
N GLN A 199 2.55 -2.96 -7.05
CA GLN A 199 3.05 -4.21 -7.66
C GLN A 199 4.35 -4.71 -6.99
N PHE A 200 5.22 -3.78 -6.59
CA PHE A 200 6.46 -4.07 -5.88
C PHE A 200 6.20 -4.63 -4.48
N PHE A 201 5.47 -3.88 -3.64
CA PHE A 201 5.25 -4.22 -2.24
C PHE A 201 4.35 -5.45 -2.08
N THR A 202 3.26 -5.57 -2.85
CA THR A 202 2.41 -6.78 -2.80
C THR A 202 3.17 -8.05 -3.19
N ALA A 203 4.06 -7.98 -4.19
CA ALA A 203 4.89 -9.12 -4.57
C ALA A 203 5.90 -9.50 -3.47
N ILE A 204 6.43 -8.51 -2.74
CA ILE A 204 7.28 -8.74 -1.57
C ILE A 204 6.48 -9.37 -0.42
N TYR A 205 5.34 -8.79 -0.02
CA TYR A 205 4.50 -9.33 1.05
C TYR A 205 4.10 -10.79 0.78
N ALA A 206 3.72 -11.09 -0.47
CA ALA A 206 3.42 -12.45 -0.91
C ALA A 206 4.60 -13.42 -0.76
N MET A 207 5.83 -12.98 -1.05
CA MET A 207 7.02 -13.85 -0.97
C MET A 207 7.66 -13.91 0.41
N ALA A 208 7.44 -12.91 1.28
CA ALA A 208 7.96 -12.85 2.65
C ALA A 208 7.53 -14.03 3.54
N PHE A 209 6.46 -14.76 3.17
CA PHE A 209 6.07 -16.02 3.82
C PHE A 209 7.11 -17.14 3.66
N PHE A 210 7.96 -17.08 2.62
CA PHE A 210 8.86 -18.16 2.20
C PHE A 210 10.32 -17.74 1.99
N GLU A 211 10.62 -16.45 2.03
CA GLU A 211 11.95 -15.89 1.78
C GLU A 211 12.35 -14.99 2.95
N THR A 212 13.59 -15.13 3.42
CA THR A 212 14.15 -14.38 4.55
C THR A 212 15.31 -13.47 4.17
N ASP A 213 15.79 -13.56 2.92
CA ASP A 213 16.77 -12.64 2.36
C ASP A 213 16.07 -11.38 1.79
N ILE A 214 16.42 -10.21 2.33
CA ILE A 214 15.87 -8.92 1.93
C ILE A 214 16.21 -8.58 0.48
N GLU A 215 17.43 -8.86 0.00
CA GLU A 215 17.82 -8.55 -1.38
C GLU A 215 17.04 -9.40 -2.38
N GLN A 216 16.77 -10.66 -2.04
CA GLN A 216 15.95 -11.58 -2.84
C GLN A 216 14.48 -11.15 -2.89
N LEU A 217 13.94 -10.58 -1.80
CA LEU A 217 12.64 -9.93 -1.78
C LEU A 217 12.62 -8.67 -2.66
N LEU A 218 13.63 -7.80 -2.57
CA LEU A 218 13.73 -6.61 -3.42
C LEU A 218 13.80 -6.98 -4.92
N ASP A 219 14.49 -8.07 -5.28
CA ASP A 219 14.52 -8.61 -6.65
C ASP A 219 13.14 -9.11 -7.11
N VAL A 220 12.39 -9.80 -6.23
CA VAL A 220 10.98 -10.18 -6.48
C VAL A 220 10.12 -8.95 -6.75
N GLY A 221 10.25 -7.90 -5.93
CA GLY A 221 9.51 -6.65 -6.10
C GLY A 221 9.84 -5.97 -7.43
N LEU A 222 11.13 -5.83 -7.75
CA LEU A 222 11.61 -5.23 -9.01
C LEU A 222 11.14 -5.99 -10.25
N ALA A 223 11.01 -7.32 -10.18
CA ALA A 223 10.48 -8.15 -11.27
C ALA A 223 8.96 -7.98 -11.50
N SER A 224 8.23 -7.37 -10.57
CA SER A 224 6.81 -6.98 -10.74
C SER A 224 6.61 -5.54 -11.24
N VAL A 225 7.68 -4.76 -11.35
CA VAL A 225 7.65 -3.34 -11.75
C VAL A 225 7.98 -3.19 -13.23
N ASP A 226 7.39 -2.20 -13.91
CA ASP A 226 7.79 -1.80 -15.25
C ASP A 226 9.24 -1.27 -15.25
N PRO A 227 10.19 -1.89 -15.97
CA PRO A 227 11.60 -1.47 -15.97
C PRO A 227 11.84 -0.09 -16.60
N THR A 228 10.83 0.50 -17.26
CA THR A 228 10.88 1.87 -17.79
C THR A 228 10.36 2.92 -16.79
N SER A 229 9.81 2.49 -15.65
CA SER A 229 9.24 3.39 -14.64
C SER A 229 10.29 4.15 -13.84
N ARG A 230 9.89 5.34 -13.34
CA ARG A 230 10.72 6.12 -12.43
C ARG A 230 10.90 5.40 -11.10
N PHE A 231 9.86 4.71 -10.60
CA PHE A 231 9.95 3.92 -9.38
C PHE A 231 11.00 2.79 -9.48
N TYR A 232 11.13 2.12 -10.63
CA TYR A 232 12.20 1.14 -10.85
C TYR A 232 13.60 1.74 -10.67
N GLU A 233 13.86 2.92 -11.26
CA GLU A 233 15.14 3.63 -11.08
C GLU A 233 15.36 4.06 -9.64
N VAL A 234 14.31 4.50 -8.93
CA VAL A 234 14.39 4.89 -7.53
C VAL A 234 14.88 3.73 -6.66
N ILE A 235 14.29 2.54 -6.82
CA ILE A 235 14.65 1.35 -6.03
C ILE A 235 16.05 0.84 -6.41
N GLN A 236 16.36 0.70 -7.70
CA GLN A 236 17.70 0.29 -8.18
C GLN A 236 18.80 1.23 -7.66
N THR A 237 18.60 2.54 -7.80
CA THR A 237 19.57 3.54 -7.36
C THR A 237 19.71 3.55 -5.84
N THR A 238 18.63 3.35 -5.10
CA THR A 238 18.68 3.25 -3.63
C THR A 238 19.53 2.06 -3.18
N ARG A 239 19.36 0.87 -3.77
CA ARG A 239 20.18 -0.32 -3.46
C ARG A 239 21.68 -0.05 -3.72
N LEU A 240 22.02 0.51 -4.88
CA LEU A 240 23.38 0.89 -5.23
C LEU A 240 23.99 1.88 -4.22
N MET A 241 23.26 2.95 -3.91
CA MET A 241 23.72 3.98 -2.97
C MET A 241 23.85 3.45 -1.53
N VAL A 242 23.02 2.50 -1.10
CA VAL A 242 23.18 1.82 0.21
C VAL A 242 24.45 0.96 0.21
N ALA A 243 24.70 0.19 -0.86
CA ALA A 243 25.92 -0.61 -1.01
C ALA A 243 27.21 0.24 -1.04
N GLU A 244 27.15 1.47 -1.56
CA GLU A 244 28.24 2.45 -1.50
C GLU A 244 28.42 3.09 -0.11
N ASN A 245 27.41 3.00 0.77
CA ASN A 245 27.37 3.67 2.08
C ASN A 245 26.91 2.72 3.22
N PRO A 246 27.46 1.51 3.36
CA PRO A 246 26.82 0.40 4.10
C PRO A 246 26.70 0.61 5.62
N ASN A 247 27.41 1.59 6.19
CA ASN A 247 27.43 1.87 7.63
C ASN A 247 26.98 3.30 8.01
N ASP A 248 26.46 4.10 7.08
CA ASP A 248 26.04 5.50 7.35
C ASP A 248 24.66 5.82 6.76
N TRP A 249 23.62 5.31 7.43
CA TRP A 249 22.23 5.60 7.08
C TRP A 249 21.90 7.10 7.14
N ARG A 250 22.61 7.91 7.96
CA ARG A 250 22.40 9.36 8.05
C ARG A 250 22.89 10.08 6.80
N LYS A 251 24.05 9.68 6.27
CA LYS A 251 24.52 10.12 4.95
C LYS A 251 23.57 9.65 3.86
N MET A 252 23.13 8.39 3.89
CA MET A 252 22.17 7.88 2.90
C MET A 252 20.86 8.69 2.89
N ARG A 253 20.29 8.97 4.07
CA ARG A 253 19.09 9.83 4.21
C ARG A 253 19.29 11.21 3.57
N ARG A 254 20.44 11.86 3.79
CA ARG A 254 20.77 13.14 3.12
C ARG A 254 20.84 12.97 1.60
N LEU A 255 21.54 11.95 1.10
CA LEU A 255 21.64 11.66 -0.33
C LEU A 255 20.27 11.37 -0.99
N LEU A 256 19.34 10.71 -0.29
CA LEU A 256 17.96 10.53 -0.75
C LEU A 256 17.24 11.88 -0.90
N LYS A 257 17.33 12.74 0.12
CA LYS A 257 16.76 14.11 0.07
C LYS A 257 17.33 14.88 -1.12
N ASP A 258 18.65 14.95 -1.23
CA ASP A 258 19.35 15.68 -2.30
C ASP A 258 19.00 15.15 -3.70
N ARG A 259 18.70 13.85 -3.83
CA ARG A 259 18.34 13.21 -5.11
C ARG A 259 16.87 13.36 -5.49
N TYR A 260 15.95 13.29 -4.52
CA TYR A 260 14.51 13.16 -4.81
C TYR A 260 13.64 14.32 -4.32
N SER A 261 14.10 15.18 -3.40
CA SER A 261 13.44 16.47 -3.16
C SER A 261 13.68 17.40 -4.35
N LYS A 262 12.67 17.52 -5.23
CA LYS A 262 12.70 18.26 -6.50
C LYS A 262 11.50 19.17 -6.72
N HIS A 263 10.63 19.28 -5.72
CA HIS A 263 9.39 20.04 -5.75
C HIS A 263 9.39 21.17 -4.72
N ASN A 264 10.55 21.78 -4.47
CA ASN A 264 10.74 22.95 -3.59
C ASN A 264 10.23 22.77 -2.14
N GLY A 265 10.16 21.53 -1.62
CA GLY A 265 9.62 21.22 -0.29
C GLY A 265 8.09 21.13 -0.23
N GLU A 266 7.40 21.17 -1.38
CA GLU A 266 5.96 20.94 -1.51
C GLU A 266 5.56 19.49 -1.20
N LEU A 267 4.26 19.19 -1.29
CA LEU A 267 3.69 17.91 -0.90
C LEU A 267 4.40 16.67 -1.48
N ARG A 268 4.85 16.72 -2.75
CA ARG A 268 5.56 15.57 -3.38
C ARG A 268 6.94 15.30 -2.77
N ASP A 269 7.61 16.31 -2.22
CA ASP A 269 8.87 16.14 -1.47
C ASP A 269 8.66 15.59 -0.04
N ARG A 270 7.44 15.11 0.28
CA ARG A 270 7.07 14.56 1.59
C ARG A 270 6.23 13.29 1.50
N ASN A 271 5.19 13.32 0.67
CA ASN A 271 4.20 12.25 0.49
C ASN A 271 4.26 11.67 -0.96
N GLY A 272 5.42 11.80 -1.61
CA GLY A 272 5.71 11.23 -2.94
C GLY A 272 6.36 9.85 -2.88
N TYR A 273 6.15 9.04 -3.91
CA TYR A 273 6.71 7.68 -4.01
C TYR A 273 8.24 7.64 -4.01
N GLU A 274 8.89 8.70 -4.50
CA GLU A 274 10.34 8.74 -4.69
C GLU A 274 11.08 8.65 -3.36
N LEU A 275 10.70 9.48 -2.39
CA LEU A 275 11.36 9.54 -1.09
C LEU A 275 10.93 8.40 -0.17
N ASN A 276 9.63 8.11 -0.07
CA ASN A 276 9.12 7.11 0.87
C ASN A 276 9.43 5.67 0.42
N GLY A 277 9.37 5.40 -0.90
CA GLY A 277 9.81 4.12 -1.46
C GLY A 277 11.31 3.88 -1.25
N ALA A 278 12.14 4.91 -1.45
CA ALA A 278 13.57 4.82 -1.18
C ALA A 278 13.89 4.70 0.32
N ALA A 279 13.17 5.44 1.19
CA ALA A 279 13.33 5.37 2.64
C ALA A 279 13.01 3.96 3.18
N THR A 280 11.92 3.35 2.70
CA THR A 280 11.50 1.98 3.06
C THR A 280 12.55 0.95 2.67
N VAL A 281 13.05 0.99 1.43
CA VAL A 281 14.10 0.06 0.98
C VAL A 281 15.41 0.29 1.72
N ALA A 282 15.80 1.54 1.98
CA ALA A 282 17.00 1.82 2.76
C ALA A 282 16.85 1.34 4.22
N ALA A 283 15.68 1.50 4.85
CA ALA A 283 15.43 1.01 6.20
C ALA A 283 15.53 -0.52 6.31
N LEU A 284 14.98 -1.27 5.33
CA LEU A 284 15.11 -2.73 5.26
C LEU A 284 16.58 -3.18 5.14
N LEU A 285 17.35 -2.53 4.25
CA LEU A 285 18.74 -2.89 3.99
C LEU A 285 19.68 -2.57 5.16
N TYR A 286 19.53 -1.40 5.78
CA TYR A 286 20.32 -1.05 6.97
C TYR A 286 19.90 -1.83 8.23
N GLY A 287 18.62 -2.21 8.34
CA GLY A 287 18.10 -2.98 9.47
C GLY A 287 18.39 -4.48 9.40
N GLN A 288 18.84 -5.00 8.26
CA GLN A 288 19.40 -6.36 8.11
C GLN A 288 18.50 -7.49 8.63
N GLY A 289 17.17 -7.30 8.57
CA GLY A 289 16.19 -8.28 9.05
C GLY A 289 15.94 -8.30 10.57
N ASP A 290 16.47 -7.33 11.32
CA ASP A 290 16.03 -7.01 12.69
C ASP A 290 14.82 -6.07 12.62
N LEU A 291 13.69 -6.49 13.23
CA LEU A 291 12.43 -5.74 13.14
C LEU A 291 12.50 -4.41 13.88
N SER A 292 13.08 -4.36 15.09
CA SER A 292 13.08 -3.14 15.88
C SER A 292 14.03 -2.10 15.30
N GLU A 293 15.21 -2.52 14.85
CA GLU A 293 16.18 -1.64 14.19
C GLU A 293 15.67 -1.14 12.84
N SER A 294 15.02 -1.99 12.02
CA SER A 294 14.44 -1.56 10.74
C SER A 294 13.32 -0.53 10.93
N LEU A 295 12.44 -0.72 11.92
CA LEU A 295 11.40 0.27 12.27
C LEU A 295 12.02 1.56 12.83
N ARG A 296 13.00 1.46 13.73
CA ARG A 296 13.78 2.61 14.22
C ARG A 296 14.41 3.39 13.07
N LEU A 297 14.95 2.70 12.06
CA LEU A 297 15.53 3.34 10.88
C LEU A 297 14.46 4.04 10.04
N ALA A 298 13.33 3.38 9.74
CA ALA A 298 12.21 3.99 9.02
C ALA A 298 11.73 5.29 9.68
N PHE A 299 11.53 5.29 11.00
CA PHE A 299 11.20 6.49 11.79
C PHE A 299 12.22 7.60 11.63
N ASN A 300 13.51 7.26 11.50
CA ASN A 300 14.60 8.23 11.37
C ASN A 300 14.87 8.71 9.94
N PHE A 301 14.43 7.99 8.91
CA PHE A 301 14.49 8.50 7.53
C PHE A 301 13.58 9.73 7.39
N GLY A 302 12.39 9.68 8.00
CA GLY A 302 11.46 10.79 8.09
C GLY A 302 10.38 10.75 7.02
N TRP A 303 9.94 11.93 6.58
CA TRP A 303 8.83 12.09 5.62
C TRP A 303 7.55 11.36 6.10
N ASP A 304 6.99 10.47 5.29
CA ASP A 304 5.85 9.62 5.64
C ASP A 304 6.36 8.37 6.40
N ALA A 305 6.75 8.63 7.65
CA ALA A 305 7.57 7.72 8.44
C ALA A 305 6.78 6.52 8.99
N ASP A 306 5.52 6.72 9.37
CA ASP A 306 4.55 5.71 9.76
C ASP A 306 4.15 4.81 8.59
N ASN A 307 3.87 5.36 7.40
CA ASN A 307 3.70 4.55 6.20
C ASN A 307 4.93 3.68 5.92
N SER A 308 6.11 4.31 5.82
CA SER A 308 7.35 3.59 5.49
C SER A 308 7.65 2.49 6.53
N ALA A 309 7.41 2.79 7.82
CA ALA A 309 7.56 1.83 8.90
C ALA A 309 6.48 0.74 8.88
N ALA A 310 5.23 1.03 8.51
CA ALA A 310 4.17 0.04 8.37
C ALA A 310 4.55 -1.03 7.35
N SER A 311 4.98 -0.62 6.15
CA SER A 311 5.43 -1.54 5.10
C SER A 311 6.67 -2.37 5.51
N VAL A 312 7.66 -1.75 6.18
CA VAL A 312 8.81 -2.47 6.80
C VAL A 312 8.33 -3.51 7.82
N GLY A 313 7.44 -3.10 8.72
CA GLY A 313 6.90 -3.92 9.79
C GLY A 313 6.10 -5.10 9.26
N THR A 314 5.31 -4.91 8.21
CA THR A 314 4.59 -5.98 7.51
C THR A 314 5.54 -7.03 6.98
N ILE A 315 6.58 -6.63 6.23
CA ILE A 315 7.56 -7.56 5.61
C ILE A 315 8.23 -8.41 6.68
N LEU A 316 8.82 -7.76 7.68
CA LEU A 316 9.55 -8.44 8.74
C LEU A 316 8.61 -9.24 9.65
N GLY A 317 7.39 -8.76 9.88
CA GLY A 317 6.36 -9.45 10.64
C GLY A 317 5.93 -10.78 10.00
N ILE A 318 5.75 -10.80 8.68
CA ILE A 318 5.47 -12.05 7.92
C ILE A 318 6.67 -13.01 8.01
N MET A 319 7.90 -12.51 7.86
CA MET A 319 9.12 -13.33 7.90
C MET A 319 9.37 -13.97 9.28
N LYS A 320 8.97 -13.32 10.37
CA LYS A 320 9.21 -13.80 11.74
C LYS A 320 8.05 -14.60 12.34
N GLY A 321 6.80 -14.27 11.97
CA GLY A 321 5.61 -14.79 12.65
C GLY A 321 5.28 -14.05 13.95
N TYR A 322 4.03 -14.15 14.39
CA TYR A 322 3.57 -13.51 15.63
C TYR A 322 4.14 -14.19 16.88
N GLN A 323 4.30 -15.53 16.87
CA GLN A 323 4.86 -16.26 18.01
C GLN A 323 6.28 -15.77 18.36
N TRP A 324 7.09 -15.45 17.36
CA TRP A 324 8.42 -14.87 17.56
C TRP A 324 8.37 -13.50 18.26
N MET A 325 7.33 -12.69 17.99
CA MET A 325 7.11 -11.40 18.65
C MET A 325 6.71 -11.57 20.12
N GLU A 326 5.87 -12.57 20.42
CA GLU A 326 5.53 -12.92 21.80
C GLU A 326 6.76 -13.38 22.59
N ASP A 327 7.66 -14.15 21.96
CA ASP A 327 8.93 -14.57 22.55
C ASP A 327 9.87 -13.39 22.87
N GLN A 328 9.70 -12.23 22.23
CA GLN A 328 10.43 -10.99 22.58
C GLN A 328 9.87 -10.30 23.84
N GLY A 329 8.69 -10.72 24.33
CA GLY A 329 8.00 -10.08 25.44
C GLY A 329 7.43 -8.69 25.13
N TRP A 330 7.23 -8.36 23.85
CA TRP A 330 6.60 -7.10 23.44
C TRP A 330 5.13 -7.07 23.82
N LYS A 331 4.63 -5.90 24.23
CA LYS A 331 3.25 -5.77 24.69
C LYS A 331 2.32 -5.58 23.51
N VAL A 332 1.40 -6.51 23.31
CA VAL A 332 0.34 -6.43 22.31
C VAL A 332 -0.99 -6.70 22.99
N LYS A 333 -1.87 -5.69 23.04
CA LYS A 333 -3.24 -5.84 23.52
C LYS A 333 -4.15 -6.13 22.33
N ASP A 334 -4.87 -7.24 22.38
CA ASP A 334 -5.68 -7.75 21.27
C ASP A 334 -7.00 -6.96 21.07
N VAL A 335 -6.89 -5.70 20.64
CA VAL A 335 -8.00 -4.79 20.37
C VAL A 335 -7.66 -3.92 19.17
N TYR A 336 -8.64 -3.69 18.28
CA TYR A 336 -8.56 -2.76 17.16
C TYR A 336 -9.71 -1.75 17.21
N TYR A 337 -9.47 -0.58 17.80
CA TYR A 337 -10.49 0.45 17.98
C TYR A 337 -10.83 1.16 16.67
N ASN A 338 -12.07 1.02 16.21
CA ASN A 338 -12.58 1.83 15.12
C ASN A 338 -12.87 3.28 15.57
N ILE A 339 -12.05 4.22 15.11
CA ILE A 339 -12.15 5.67 15.40
C ILE A 339 -12.31 6.53 14.13
N THR A 340 -12.48 5.93 12.95
CA THR A 340 -12.47 6.64 11.64
C THR A 340 -13.48 6.16 10.60
N ARG A 341 -14.12 4.99 10.75
CA ARG A 341 -14.99 4.41 9.71
C ARG A 341 -16.40 4.17 10.23
N LEU A 342 -17.37 4.83 9.61
CA LEU A 342 -18.78 4.73 10.03
C LEU A 342 -19.33 3.34 9.72
N ASN A 343 -20.26 2.85 10.55
CA ASN A 343 -20.97 1.58 10.35
C ASN A 343 -20.05 0.35 10.18
N MET A 344 -18.80 0.44 10.64
CA MET A 344 -17.85 -0.66 10.74
C MET A 344 -17.79 -1.18 12.19
N PRO A 345 -17.39 -2.44 12.44
CA PRO A 345 -17.39 -3.03 13.78
C PRO A 345 -16.71 -2.17 14.85
N LEU A 346 -17.26 -2.16 16.08
CA LEU A 346 -16.69 -1.42 17.21
C LEU A 346 -15.89 -2.32 18.18
N ASN A 347 -15.90 -3.63 17.92
CA ASN A 347 -15.34 -4.67 18.77
C ASN A 347 -14.36 -5.60 18.01
N GLU A 348 -13.72 -5.08 16.96
CA GLU A 348 -12.70 -5.81 16.22
C GLU A 348 -11.45 -6.01 17.10
N THR A 349 -10.74 -7.12 16.89
CA THR A 349 -9.47 -7.43 17.55
C THR A 349 -8.38 -7.69 16.52
N LEU A 350 -7.12 -7.71 16.94
CA LEU A 350 -5.99 -8.02 16.06
C LEU A 350 -6.07 -9.47 15.59
N THR A 351 -6.46 -10.38 16.48
CA THR A 351 -6.76 -11.78 16.13
C THR A 351 -7.92 -11.85 15.13
N GLY A 352 -9.03 -11.13 15.37
CA GLY A 352 -10.18 -11.13 14.46
C GLY A 352 -9.83 -10.64 13.06
N PHE A 353 -9.06 -9.56 12.93
CA PHE A 353 -8.60 -9.06 11.63
C PHE A 353 -7.59 -10.03 10.97
N ALA A 354 -6.63 -10.59 11.73
CA ALA A 354 -5.71 -11.61 11.22
C ALA A 354 -6.42 -12.90 10.76
N ASP A 355 -7.52 -13.29 11.41
CA ASP A 355 -8.35 -14.42 11.01
C ASP A 355 -9.08 -14.15 9.68
N ARG A 356 -9.62 -12.94 9.46
CA ARG A 356 -10.20 -12.53 8.16
C ARG A 356 -9.16 -12.59 7.05
N LEU A 357 -7.95 -12.06 7.30
CA LEU A 357 -6.84 -12.11 6.35
C LEU A 357 -6.42 -13.57 6.06
N THR A 358 -6.33 -14.41 7.09
CA THR A 358 -6.00 -15.85 6.94
C THR A 358 -7.07 -16.58 6.12
N HIS A 359 -8.35 -16.32 6.36
CA HIS A 359 -9.47 -16.87 5.61
C HIS A 359 -9.41 -16.48 4.12
N LEU A 360 -9.20 -15.19 3.83
CA LEU A 360 -9.06 -14.70 2.47
C LEU A 360 -7.80 -15.25 1.78
N ALA A 361 -6.68 -15.40 2.50
CA ALA A 361 -5.48 -16.03 1.98
C ALA A 361 -5.72 -17.50 1.57
N VAL A 362 -6.43 -18.26 2.40
CA VAL A 362 -6.85 -19.64 2.07
C VAL A 362 -7.73 -19.65 0.81
N LYS A 363 -8.66 -18.70 0.68
CA LYS A 363 -9.49 -18.54 -0.53
C LYS A 363 -8.62 -18.25 -1.76
N THR A 364 -7.69 -17.30 -1.71
CA THR A 364 -6.76 -17.00 -2.81
C THR A 364 -5.90 -18.20 -3.19
N LEU A 365 -5.35 -18.94 -2.21
CA LEU A 365 -4.55 -20.13 -2.49
C LEU A 365 -5.35 -21.20 -3.25
N VAL A 366 -6.62 -21.41 -2.91
CA VAL A 366 -7.50 -22.38 -3.60
C VAL A 366 -7.99 -21.86 -4.95
N GLU A 367 -8.52 -20.63 -5.00
CA GLU A 367 -9.17 -20.08 -6.19
C GLU A 367 -8.19 -19.60 -7.25
N GLU A 368 -7.09 -18.94 -6.87
CA GLU A 368 -6.10 -18.38 -7.78
C GLU A 368 -4.87 -19.30 -7.88
N GLY A 369 -4.31 -19.70 -6.74
CA GLY A 369 -3.13 -20.58 -6.66
C GLY A 369 -3.37 -22.04 -7.04
N LYS A 370 -4.65 -22.45 -7.16
CA LYS A 370 -5.09 -23.84 -7.43
C LYS A 370 -4.51 -24.85 -6.43
N ALA A 371 -4.41 -24.46 -5.16
CA ALA A 371 -3.81 -25.27 -4.12
C ALA A 371 -4.58 -26.58 -3.86
N THR A 372 -3.84 -27.67 -3.80
CA THR A 372 -4.34 -28.93 -3.24
C THR A 372 -4.32 -28.81 -1.72
N VAL A 373 -5.46 -29.04 -1.09
CA VAL A 373 -5.60 -29.06 0.38
C VAL A 373 -5.37 -30.48 0.88
N HIS A 374 -4.41 -30.65 1.78
CA HIS A 374 -4.14 -31.91 2.46
C HIS A 374 -4.54 -31.79 3.93
N GLU A 375 -5.37 -32.71 4.43
CA GLU A 375 -5.71 -32.80 5.85
C GLU A 375 -4.81 -33.82 6.54
N GLY A 376 -4.10 -33.38 7.59
CA GLY A 376 -3.21 -34.21 8.39
C GLY A 376 -3.43 -34.03 9.89
N ARG A 377 -2.68 -34.77 10.70
CA ARG A 377 -2.77 -34.71 12.18
C ARG A 377 -2.43 -33.34 12.78
N GLN A 378 -1.74 -32.48 12.02
CA GLN A 378 -1.36 -31.12 12.40
C GLN A 378 -2.24 -30.04 11.74
N GLY A 379 -3.39 -30.43 11.16
CA GLY A 379 -4.32 -29.53 10.48
C GLY A 379 -4.19 -29.56 8.96
N LYS A 380 -4.62 -28.48 8.32
CA LYS A 380 -4.62 -28.32 6.85
C LYS A 380 -3.26 -27.83 6.35
N THR A 381 -2.85 -28.35 5.21
CA THR A 381 -1.66 -27.92 4.46
C THR A 381 -2.04 -27.63 3.01
N TYR A 382 -1.56 -26.51 2.47
CA TYR A 382 -1.88 -26.02 1.13
C TYR A 382 -0.65 -26.17 0.24
N THR A 383 -0.74 -26.98 -0.82
CA THR A 383 0.36 -27.22 -1.76
C THR A 383 -0.01 -26.72 -3.15
N TYR A 384 0.79 -25.81 -3.70
CA TYR A 384 0.51 -25.10 -4.96
C TYR A 384 1.80 -24.80 -5.72
N LYS A 385 1.67 -24.30 -6.95
CA LYS A 385 2.82 -23.85 -7.75
C LYS A 385 3.21 -22.42 -7.36
N ARG A 386 4.50 -22.14 -7.17
CA ARG A 386 5.01 -20.75 -7.02
C ARG A 386 4.66 -19.94 -8.26
N GLU A 387 4.06 -18.76 -8.08
CA GLU A 387 3.85 -17.83 -9.20
C GLU A 387 5.14 -17.04 -9.49
N VAL A 388 5.39 -16.72 -10.75
CA VAL A 388 6.51 -15.88 -11.16
C VAL A 388 6.06 -14.41 -11.07
N PRO A 389 6.85 -13.51 -10.45
CA PRO A 389 6.61 -12.06 -10.48
C PRO A 389 6.42 -11.55 -11.91
N ALA A 390 5.55 -10.57 -12.10
CA ALA A 390 5.33 -9.94 -13.40
C ALA A 390 4.68 -8.57 -13.27
N ASN A 391 5.11 -7.64 -14.10
CA ASN A 391 4.39 -6.39 -14.31
C ASN A 391 3.01 -6.66 -14.95
N LEU A 392 1.98 -6.08 -14.35
CA LEU A 392 0.57 -6.18 -14.76
C LEU A 392 0.05 -4.88 -15.33
N LEU A 393 0.49 -3.76 -14.76
CA LEU A 393 0.15 -2.41 -15.21
C LEU A 393 1.46 -1.68 -15.58
N PRO A 394 1.80 -1.63 -16.88
CA PRO A 394 2.93 -0.85 -17.37
C PRO A 394 2.66 0.64 -17.23
N VAL A 395 3.73 1.43 -17.13
CA VAL A 395 3.63 2.89 -17.03
C VAL A 395 3.72 3.53 -18.41
N TYR A 396 2.95 4.58 -18.62
CA TYR A 396 2.96 5.37 -19.86
C TYR A 396 3.25 6.83 -19.56
N ALA A 397 3.72 7.57 -20.56
CA ALA A 397 3.84 9.01 -20.46
C ALA A 397 2.45 9.67 -20.33
N MET A 398 2.37 10.74 -19.53
CA MET A 398 1.10 11.38 -19.12
C MET A 398 0.35 12.01 -20.31
N ASP A 399 1.08 12.51 -21.31
CA ASP A 399 0.54 13.02 -22.57
C ASP A 399 -0.23 11.93 -23.34
N ARG A 400 0.38 10.75 -23.54
CA ARG A 400 -0.25 9.62 -24.23
C ARG A 400 -1.50 9.14 -23.50
N GLN A 401 -1.46 9.08 -22.17
CA GLN A 401 -2.63 8.64 -21.40
C GLN A 401 -3.78 9.66 -21.48
N ARG A 402 -3.49 10.97 -21.47
CA ARG A 402 -4.51 12.00 -21.75
C ARG A 402 -5.13 11.80 -23.13
N ASP A 403 -4.31 11.56 -24.16
CA ASP A 403 -4.81 11.34 -25.52
C ASP A 403 -5.67 10.07 -25.64
N TRP A 404 -5.28 8.97 -25.00
CA TRP A 404 -6.09 7.75 -24.96
C TRP A 404 -7.42 7.93 -24.20
N MET A 405 -7.43 8.75 -23.15
CA MET A 405 -8.63 9.02 -22.37
C MET A 405 -9.63 9.97 -23.08
N LYS A 406 -9.18 10.83 -24.01
CA LYS A 406 -10.07 11.77 -24.73
C LYS A 406 -11.24 11.08 -25.43
N ILE A 407 -11.01 9.99 -26.15
CA ILE A 407 -12.05 9.30 -26.93
C ILE A 407 -13.16 8.71 -26.01
N PRO A 408 -12.87 7.83 -25.03
CA PRO A 408 -13.89 7.26 -24.17
C PRO A 408 -14.57 8.32 -23.28
N LEU A 409 -13.83 9.32 -22.78
CA LEU A 409 -14.43 10.41 -22.01
C LEU A 409 -15.37 11.25 -22.88
N ASN A 410 -14.99 11.60 -24.12
CA ASN A 410 -15.86 12.34 -25.03
C ASN A 410 -17.15 11.58 -25.36
N PHE A 411 -17.09 10.27 -25.58
CA PHE A 411 -18.29 9.46 -25.79
C PHE A 411 -19.23 9.49 -24.57
N GLU A 412 -18.67 9.37 -23.36
CA GLU A 412 -19.44 9.40 -22.13
C GLU A 412 -20.00 10.80 -21.82
N ILE A 413 -19.27 11.88 -22.09
CA ILE A 413 -19.78 13.27 -21.98
C ILE A 413 -20.97 13.47 -22.94
N ASP A 414 -20.86 13.00 -24.18
CA ASP A 414 -21.93 13.09 -25.18
C ASP A 414 -23.22 12.41 -24.68
N ARG A 415 -23.08 11.17 -24.18
CA ARG A 415 -24.16 10.38 -23.60
C ARG A 415 -24.77 11.07 -22.37
N LEU A 416 -23.94 11.55 -21.44
CA LEU A 416 -24.37 12.19 -20.20
C LEU A 416 -25.07 13.53 -20.43
N LEU A 417 -24.63 14.33 -21.41
CA LEU A 417 -25.28 15.61 -21.74
C LEU A 417 -26.65 15.38 -22.43
N THR A 418 -26.72 14.44 -23.36
CA THR A 418 -27.92 14.22 -24.21
C THR A 418 -29.00 13.33 -23.58
N SER A 419 -28.65 12.46 -22.62
CA SER A 419 -29.61 11.59 -21.94
C SER A 419 -30.29 12.27 -20.74
N PRO A 420 -31.50 11.84 -20.33
CA PRO A 420 -31.97 12.04 -18.96
C PRO A 420 -30.98 11.43 -17.97
N GLY A 421 -30.76 12.09 -16.83
CA GLY A 421 -29.78 11.67 -15.83
C GLY A 421 -29.92 12.47 -14.54
N SER A 422 -29.20 12.07 -13.50
CA SER A 422 -29.18 12.79 -12.23
C SER A 422 -28.26 14.03 -12.27
N LYS A 423 -28.21 14.79 -11.17
CA LYS A 423 -27.31 15.95 -11.05
C LYS A 423 -25.84 15.51 -11.06
N GLU A 424 -25.55 14.36 -10.47
CA GLU A 424 -24.25 13.68 -10.50
C GLU A 424 -23.84 13.35 -11.95
N ASP A 425 -24.77 12.83 -12.78
CA ASP A 425 -24.49 12.55 -14.20
C ASP A 425 -24.06 13.80 -14.96
N LYS A 426 -24.77 14.92 -14.74
CA LYS A 426 -24.48 16.19 -15.40
C LYS A 426 -23.18 16.82 -14.86
N ALA A 427 -22.95 16.78 -13.55
CA ALA A 427 -21.70 17.22 -12.94
C ALA A 427 -20.48 16.42 -13.43
N ARG A 428 -20.64 15.10 -13.60
CA ARG A 428 -19.64 14.19 -14.17
C ARG A 428 -19.28 14.54 -15.61
N ALA A 429 -20.27 14.89 -16.44
CA ALA A 429 -20.04 15.34 -17.80
C ALA A 429 -19.16 16.60 -17.87
N VAL A 430 -19.48 17.61 -17.03
CA VAL A 430 -18.65 18.83 -16.92
C VAL A 430 -17.24 18.48 -16.45
N TYR A 431 -17.10 17.66 -15.40
CA TYR A 431 -15.79 17.31 -14.87
C TYR A 431 -14.90 16.56 -15.88
N PHE A 432 -15.45 15.57 -16.58
CA PHE A 432 -14.73 14.86 -17.64
C PHE A 432 -14.30 15.80 -18.77
N ALA A 433 -15.15 16.75 -19.18
CA ALA A 433 -14.83 17.70 -20.23
C ALA A 433 -13.73 18.70 -19.83
N LEU A 434 -13.67 19.07 -18.54
CA LEU A 434 -12.57 19.86 -17.98
C LEU A 434 -11.26 19.07 -17.93
N ALA A 435 -11.30 17.81 -17.47
CA ALA A 435 -10.12 16.95 -17.36
C ALA A 435 -9.54 16.52 -18.71
N ALA A 436 -10.39 16.27 -19.72
CA ALA A 436 -9.99 15.96 -21.09
C ALA A 436 -9.57 17.20 -21.91
N GLY A 437 -9.89 18.41 -21.43
CA GLY A 437 -9.66 19.67 -22.15
C GLY A 437 -10.62 19.91 -23.33
N THR A 438 -11.79 19.27 -23.34
CA THR A 438 -12.77 19.27 -24.45
C THR A 438 -14.04 20.07 -24.15
N ALA A 439 -14.11 20.74 -22.99
CA ALA A 439 -15.26 21.52 -22.54
C ALA A 439 -15.80 22.56 -23.56
N MET A 440 -14.92 23.25 -24.29
CA MET A 440 -15.35 24.21 -25.32
C MET A 440 -16.13 23.55 -26.46
N ASP A 441 -15.76 22.32 -26.84
CA ASP A 441 -16.40 21.60 -27.95
C ASP A 441 -17.81 21.16 -27.55
N PHE A 442 -17.98 20.64 -26.33
CA PHE A 442 -19.29 20.28 -25.80
C PHE A 442 -20.19 21.48 -25.53
N ARG A 443 -19.65 22.60 -25.04
CA ARG A 443 -20.39 23.87 -24.91
C ARG A 443 -20.90 24.38 -26.25
N ARG A 444 -20.13 24.24 -27.33
CA ARG A 444 -20.55 24.60 -28.70
C ARG A 444 -21.58 23.62 -29.28
N LYS A 445 -21.41 22.32 -29.00
CA LYS A 445 -22.28 21.25 -29.52
C LYS A 445 -23.65 21.20 -28.83
N TYR A 446 -23.70 21.47 -27.52
CA TYR A 446 -24.90 21.32 -26.68
C TYR A 446 -25.05 22.48 -25.68
N PRO A 447 -25.26 23.74 -26.13
CA PRO A 447 -25.20 24.91 -25.26
C PRO A 447 -26.16 24.86 -24.05
N ASP A 448 -27.42 24.50 -24.26
CA ASP A 448 -28.45 24.50 -23.20
C ASP A 448 -28.25 23.36 -22.17
N ALA A 449 -27.86 22.18 -22.67
CA ALA A 449 -27.54 21.04 -21.82
C ALA A 449 -26.21 21.26 -21.06
N TRP A 450 -25.24 21.96 -21.67
CA TRP A 450 -24.00 22.35 -21.02
C TRP A 450 -24.26 23.34 -19.88
N GLU A 451 -25.04 24.41 -20.09
CA GLU A 451 -25.32 25.38 -19.02
C GLU A 451 -26.09 24.73 -17.86
N THR A 452 -27.09 23.89 -18.16
CA THR A 452 -27.77 23.05 -17.15
C THR A 452 -26.77 22.19 -16.37
N ALA A 453 -25.83 21.54 -17.08
CA ALA A 453 -24.84 20.69 -16.45
C ALA A 453 -23.82 21.45 -15.58
N VAL A 454 -23.48 22.69 -15.95
CA VAL A 454 -22.65 23.58 -15.12
C VAL A 454 -23.42 24.02 -13.86
N GLN A 455 -24.74 24.23 -13.93
CA GLN A 455 -25.56 24.52 -12.74
C GLN A 455 -25.63 23.31 -11.78
N ASP A 456 -25.68 22.09 -12.30
CA ASP A 456 -25.58 20.88 -11.47
C ASP A 456 -24.17 20.66 -10.92
N PHE A 457 -23.11 20.90 -11.71
CA PHE A 457 -21.73 20.84 -11.23
C PHE A 457 -21.46 21.80 -10.06
N ARG A 458 -22.03 23.02 -10.08
CA ARG A 458 -21.93 24.01 -8.99
C ARG A 458 -22.50 23.51 -7.65
N GLN A 459 -23.36 22.48 -7.65
CA GLN A 459 -23.89 21.87 -6.42
C GLN A 459 -22.90 20.91 -5.73
N PHE A 460 -21.72 20.65 -6.33
CA PHE A 460 -20.63 19.84 -5.78
C PHE A 460 -19.37 20.68 -5.44
N PRO A 461 -19.46 21.76 -4.65
CA PRO A 461 -18.39 22.75 -4.48
C PRO A 461 -17.10 22.17 -3.85
N ARG A 462 -17.18 21.03 -3.16
CA ARG A 462 -16.04 20.36 -2.53
C ARG A 462 -14.97 19.92 -3.55
N LEU A 463 -15.35 19.59 -4.78
CA LEU A 463 -14.39 19.20 -5.81
C LEU A 463 -13.58 20.41 -6.30
N GLY A 464 -14.25 21.54 -6.58
CA GLY A 464 -13.59 22.82 -6.88
C GLY A 464 -12.66 23.28 -5.76
N ALA A 465 -13.11 23.19 -4.50
CA ALA A 465 -12.30 23.51 -3.33
C ALA A 465 -11.06 22.62 -3.15
N LEU A 466 -11.09 21.36 -3.59
CA LEU A 466 -9.90 20.51 -3.62
C LEU A 466 -8.94 20.87 -4.75
N ILE A 467 -9.44 21.29 -5.92
CA ILE A 467 -8.60 21.71 -7.04
C ILE A 467 -7.81 22.96 -6.66
N LEU A 468 -8.45 23.97 -6.05
CA LEU A 468 -7.77 25.18 -5.54
C LEU A 468 -6.63 24.82 -4.57
N ARG A 469 -6.94 24.06 -3.50
CA ARG A 469 -5.94 23.62 -2.51
C ARG A 469 -4.82 22.73 -3.05
N ALA A 470 -5.02 22.10 -4.21
CA ALA A 470 -4.02 21.29 -4.89
C ALA A 470 -3.13 22.16 -5.80
N GLU A 471 -3.71 23.15 -6.47
CA GLU A 471 -2.99 24.18 -7.23
C GLU A 471 -2.09 25.02 -6.31
N ASP A 472 -2.58 25.41 -5.12
CA ASP A 472 -1.80 26.11 -4.07
C ASP A 472 -0.56 25.32 -3.60
N ARG A 473 -0.53 24.00 -3.85
CA ARG A 473 0.58 23.07 -3.52
C ARG A 473 1.44 22.72 -4.74
N GLY A 474 1.33 23.50 -5.82
CA GLY A 474 2.09 23.30 -7.06
C GLY A 474 1.70 22.07 -7.87
N ILE A 475 0.52 21.46 -7.65
CA ILE A 475 0.13 20.23 -8.34
C ILE A 475 -0.35 20.56 -9.76
N ALA A 476 0.52 20.32 -10.75
CA ALA A 476 0.30 20.68 -12.16
C ALA A 476 -1.02 20.14 -12.76
N GLY A 477 -1.48 18.96 -12.33
CA GLY A 477 -2.79 18.42 -12.75
C GLY A 477 -3.97 19.28 -12.29
N ALA A 478 -3.88 19.88 -11.09
CA ALA A 478 -4.90 20.77 -10.55
C ALA A 478 -4.88 22.14 -11.25
N THR A 479 -3.69 22.70 -11.53
CA THR A 479 -3.53 23.91 -12.34
C THR A 479 -4.16 23.77 -13.73
N ALA A 480 -3.99 22.59 -14.37
CA ALA A 480 -4.62 22.31 -15.66
C ALA A 480 -6.16 22.28 -15.58
N LEU A 481 -6.73 21.64 -14.55
CA LEU A 481 -8.17 21.64 -14.29
C LEU A 481 -8.71 23.05 -13.99
N ARG A 482 -8.00 23.84 -13.17
CA ARG A 482 -8.38 25.23 -12.87
C ARG A 482 -8.38 26.09 -14.13
N LYS A 483 -7.35 25.97 -14.96
CA LYS A 483 -7.28 26.69 -16.24
C LYS A 483 -8.47 26.33 -17.13
N SER A 484 -8.78 25.04 -17.29
CA SER A 484 -9.93 24.61 -18.11
C SER A 484 -11.26 25.14 -17.57
N ALA A 485 -11.42 25.21 -16.25
CA ALA A 485 -12.61 25.78 -15.62
C ALA A 485 -12.72 27.30 -15.87
N ASN A 486 -11.62 28.03 -15.72
CA ASN A 486 -11.54 29.47 -16.00
C ASN A 486 -11.85 29.78 -17.47
N ASP A 487 -11.30 29.01 -18.41
CA ASP A 487 -11.59 29.14 -19.85
C ASP A 487 -13.09 28.97 -20.16
N MET A 488 -13.84 28.24 -19.32
CA MET A 488 -15.29 28.04 -19.42
C MET A 488 -16.14 29.06 -18.64
N GLY A 489 -15.54 29.89 -17.79
CA GLY A 489 -16.27 30.75 -16.84
C GLY A 489 -16.85 29.99 -15.64
N ILE A 490 -16.25 28.86 -15.27
CA ILE A 490 -16.62 28.07 -14.10
C ILE A 490 -15.73 28.47 -12.93
N GLU A 491 -16.28 29.26 -12.02
CA GLU A 491 -15.61 29.64 -10.78
C GLU A 491 -15.70 28.51 -9.74
N PHE A 492 -14.56 28.21 -9.10
CA PHE A 492 -14.51 27.35 -7.92
C PHE A 492 -14.52 28.20 -6.65
N VAL A 493 -15.26 27.74 -5.64
CA VAL A 493 -15.31 28.38 -4.32
C VAL A 493 -14.35 27.68 -3.36
N GLU A 494 -13.66 28.46 -2.55
CA GLU A 494 -13.03 27.92 -1.35
C GLU A 494 -14.10 27.46 -0.36
N LEU A 495 -13.79 26.38 0.36
CA LEU A 495 -14.57 25.93 1.51
C LEU A 495 -13.65 25.88 2.72
N PRO A 496 -14.17 26.06 3.95
CA PRO A 496 -13.38 25.82 5.15
C PRO A 496 -12.86 24.38 5.19
N ARG A 497 -11.71 24.16 5.83
CA ARG A 497 -11.26 22.81 6.15
C ARG A 497 -12.16 22.29 7.27
N ILE A 498 -13.11 21.42 6.93
CA ILE A 498 -13.86 20.66 7.94
C ILE A 498 -12.85 19.74 8.62
N LEU A 499 -12.36 20.17 9.78
CA LEU A 499 -11.65 19.29 10.70
C LEU A 499 -12.71 18.35 11.28
N GLY A 500 -12.50 17.04 11.11
CA GLY A 500 -13.25 16.04 11.85
C GLY A 500 -13.07 16.27 13.37
N PRO A 501 -13.95 15.72 14.22
CA PRO A 501 -13.90 15.94 15.67
C PRO A 501 -12.49 15.67 16.23
N GLN A 502 -12.08 16.49 17.21
CA GLN A 502 -10.84 16.26 17.95
C GLN A 502 -10.87 14.85 18.55
N ARG A 503 -9.83 14.06 18.27
CA ARG A 503 -9.78 12.64 18.61
C ARG A 503 -9.61 12.46 20.12
N TRP A 504 -10.43 11.60 20.71
CA TRP A 504 -9.99 10.74 21.82
C TRP A 504 -8.86 9.84 21.28
N ARG A 505 -7.75 9.79 21.98
CA ARG A 505 -6.74 8.73 21.85
C ARG A 505 -6.96 7.79 23.06
N PRO A 506 -6.96 6.46 22.87
CA PRO A 506 -7.04 5.50 23.97
C PRO A 506 -6.04 5.78 25.09
#